data_AF-A0A644ZXX9-F1
#
_entry.id   AF-A0A644ZXX9-F1
#
_cell.length_a   1.000
_cell.length_b   1.000
_cell.length_c   1.000
_cell.angle_alpha   90.00
_cell.angle_beta   90.00
_cell.angle_gamma   90.00
#
_symmetry.space_group_name_H-M   'P 1'
#
loop_
_entity.id
_entity.type
_entity.pdbx_description
1 polymer ?
#
loop_
_entity_poly.entity_id
_entity_poly.type
_entity_poly.pdbx_seq_one_letter_code
_entity_poly.pdbx_strand_id
1 'polypeptide(L)'
;MRIAGMREDDDGTCLYLVEGEGPSGERLLLLYDENGGKARPAEPAGAEALFREGLLERCSFPAEEVFFPDELEDLERKLLSAMKKEEDEEQ
;
A
#
# COMPACT_ATOMS: atom_id res chain seq x y z
N MET A 1 6.81 -1.18 -8.07
CA MET A 1 5.70 -0.69 -7.24
C MET A 1 5.03 0.52 -7.88
N ARG A 2 3.73 0.71 -7.64
CA ARG A 2 2.92 1.82 -8.17
C ARG A 2 1.95 2.30 -7.10
N ILE A 3 1.52 3.55 -7.18
CA ILE A 3 0.42 4.07 -6.34
C ILE A 3 -0.87 3.92 -7.12
N ALA A 4 -1.79 3.14 -6.56
CA ALA A 4 -3.10 2.85 -7.14
C ALA A 4 -4.18 3.78 -6.57
N GLY A 5 -3.92 4.40 -5.42
CA GLY A 5 -4.81 5.38 -4.83
C GLY A 5 -4.12 6.28 -3.82
N MET A 6 -4.66 7.48 -3.63
CA MET A 6 -4.19 8.41 -2.60
C MET A 6 -5.36 9.17 -1.99
N ARG A 7 -5.18 9.65 -0.76
CA ARG A 7 -6.01 10.67 -0.13
C ARG A 7 -5.09 11.56 0.69
N GLU A 8 -5.22 12.87 0.50
CA GLU A 8 -4.65 13.88 1.39
C GLU A 8 -5.73 14.34 2.37
N ASP A 9 -5.40 14.47 3.65
CA ASP A 9 -6.29 15.08 4.65
C ASP A 9 -6.06 16.60 4.79
N ASP A 10 -6.88 17.26 5.61
CA ASP A 10 -6.82 18.72 5.80
C ASP A 10 -5.48 19.22 6.39
N ASP A 11 -4.70 18.35 7.02
CA ASP A 11 -3.37 18.65 7.55
C ASP A 11 -2.26 18.43 6.49
N GLY A 12 -2.63 18.05 5.27
CA GLY A 12 -1.70 17.73 4.18
C GLY A 12 -1.10 16.33 4.29
N THR A 13 -1.64 15.48 5.18
CA THR A 13 -1.09 14.15 5.39
C THR A 13 -1.69 13.16 4.42
N CYS A 14 -0.84 12.36 3.79
CA CYS A 14 -1.28 11.44 2.74
C CYS A 14 -1.44 9.98 3.20
N LEU A 15 -2.52 9.36 2.77
CA LEU A 15 -2.74 7.91 2.78
C LEU A 15 -2.60 7.40 1.35
N TYR A 16 -1.66 6.47 1.13
CA TYR A 16 -1.38 5.90 -0.17
C TYR A 16 -1.76 4.42 -0.21
N LEU A 17 -2.43 4.00 -1.27
CA LEU A 17 -2.56 2.60 -1.64
C LEU A 17 -1.45 2.24 -2.62
N VAL A 18 -0.47 1.49 -2.13
CA VAL A 18 0.68 1.01 -2.91
C VAL A 18 0.38 -0.39 -3.44
N GLU A 19 0.64 -0.57 -4.72
CA GLU A 19 0.59 -1.83 -5.43
C GLU A 19 2.02 -2.33 -5.70
N GLY A 20 2.29 -3.55 -5.26
CA GLY A 20 3.52 -4.27 -5.52
C GLY A 20 3.25 -5.63 -6.17
N GLU A 21 4.33 -6.30 -6.54
CA GLU A 21 4.32 -7.66 -7.03
C GLU A 21 5.08 -8.54 -6.04
N GLY A 22 4.47 -9.64 -5.62
CA GLY A 22 5.09 -10.64 -4.76
C GLY A 22 6.06 -11.54 -5.53
N PRO A 23 6.82 -12.39 -4.82
CA PRO A 23 7.85 -13.23 -5.43
C PRO A 23 7.31 -14.26 -6.44
N SER A 24 6.01 -14.59 -6.38
CA SER A 24 5.37 -15.51 -7.34
C SER A 24 4.59 -14.77 -8.45
N GLY A 25 4.71 -13.44 -8.53
CA GLY A 25 4.02 -12.61 -9.52
C GLY A 25 2.60 -12.20 -9.12
N GLU A 26 2.15 -12.54 -7.91
CA GLU A 26 0.87 -12.09 -7.39
C GLU A 26 0.88 -10.60 -7.06
N ARG A 27 -0.25 -9.92 -7.32
CA ARG A 27 -0.41 -8.51 -6.99
C ARG A 27 -0.66 -8.36 -5.49
N LEU A 28 0.19 -7.57 -4.84
CA LEU A 28 0.07 -7.23 -3.43
C LEU A 28 -0.35 -5.78 -3.27
N LEU A 29 -1.15 -5.50 -2.24
CA LEU A 29 -1.64 -4.16 -1.93
C LEU A 29 -1.28 -3.81 -0.48
N LEU A 30 -0.86 -2.56 -0.28
CA LEU A 30 -0.44 -2.03 1.01
C LEU A 30 -1.01 -0.62 1.17
N LEU A 31 -1.62 -0.35 2.32
CA LEU A 31 -1.99 1.01 2.72
C LEU A 31 -0.87 1.59 3.56
N TYR A 32 -0.27 2.68 3.07
CA TYR A 32 0.76 3.44 3.77
C TYR A 32 0.18 4.77 4.25
N ASP A 33 0.19 4.97 5.56
CA ASP A 33 -0.26 6.16 6.27
C ASP A 33 0.96 6.98 6.69
N GLU A 34 1.12 8.15 6.08
CA GLU A 34 2.23 9.06 6.31
C GLU A 34 2.19 9.70 7.72
N ASN A 35 1.00 9.89 8.32
CA ASN A 35 0.84 10.46 9.66
C ASN A 35 1.57 9.63 10.72
N GLY A 36 1.53 8.30 10.53
CA GLY A 36 2.15 7.35 11.44
C GLY A 36 3.41 6.67 10.90
N GLY A 37 3.78 6.90 9.63
CA GLY A 37 4.74 6.05 8.91
C GLY A 37 4.35 4.57 8.93
N LYS A 38 3.05 4.27 9.01
CA LYS A 38 2.52 2.92 9.21
C LYS A 38 2.08 2.35 7.89
N ALA A 39 2.57 1.15 7.57
CA ALA A 39 2.07 0.39 6.44
C ALA A 39 1.34 -0.87 6.91
N ARG A 40 0.21 -1.17 6.29
CA ARG A 40 -0.60 -2.36 6.56
C ARG A 40 -1.02 -3.02 5.25
N PRO A 41 -1.07 -4.36 5.19
CA PRO A 41 -1.61 -5.05 4.03
C PRO A 41 -3.07 -4.65 3.80
N ALA A 42 -3.46 -4.60 2.53
CA ALA A 42 -4.82 -4.35 2.11
C ALA A 42 -5.28 -5.49 1.21
N GLU A 43 -6.45 -6.03 1.46
CA GLU A 43 -7.06 -6.99 0.54
C GLU A 43 -7.65 -6.24 -0.67
N PRO A 44 -7.69 -6.86 -1.86
CA PRO A 44 -8.29 -6.25 -3.06
C PRO A 44 -9.73 -5.77 -2.84
N ALA A 45 -10.54 -6.54 -2.11
CA ALA A 45 -11.91 -6.16 -1.78
C ALA A 45 -11.97 -4.95 -0.85
N GLY A 46 -11.07 -4.87 0.14
CA GLY A 46 -10.95 -3.73 1.04
C GLY A 46 -10.48 -2.46 0.31
N ALA A 47 -9.50 -2.58 -0.57
CA ALA A 47 -9.04 -1.48 -1.40
C ALA A 47 -10.15 -0.93 -2.32
N GLU A 48 -10.94 -1.82 -2.94
CA GLU A 48 -12.06 -1.41 -3.79
C GLU A 48 -13.17 -0.70 -3.01
N ALA A 49 -13.43 -1.12 -1.77
CA ALA A 49 -14.36 -0.45 -0.88
C ALA A 49 -13.92 1.00 -0.61
N LEU A 50 -12.63 1.23 -0.32
CA LEU A 50 -12.08 2.58 -0.11
C LEU A 50 -12.33 3.50 -1.32
N PHE A 51 -12.16 2.99 -2.54
CA PHE A 51 -12.46 3.76 -3.74
C PHE A 51 -13.96 4.03 -3.91
N ARG A 52 -14.81 3.03 -3.64
CA ARG A 52 -16.27 3.16 -3.76
C ARG A 52 -16.83 4.16 -2.75
N GLU A 53 -16.29 4.18 -1.54
CA GLU A 53 -16.70 5.07 -0.46
C GLU A 53 -16.12 6.49 -0.60
N GLY A 54 -15.25 6.73 -1.59
CA GLY A 54 -14.58 8.02 -1.78
C GLY A 54 -13.52 8.31 -0.71
N LEU A 55 -13.04 7.28 -0.02
CA LEU A 55 -11.98 7.38 0.99
C LEU A 55 -10.57 7.40 0.38
N LEU A 56 -10.45 7.00 -0.88
CA LEU A 56 -9.27 7.14 -1.72
C LEU A 56 -9.70 7.60 -3.11
N GLU A 57 -8.87 8.43 -3.72
CA GLU A 57 -8.96 8.76 -5.14
C GLU A 57 -8.10 7.79 -5.95
N ARG A 58 -8.63 7.30 -7.08
CA ARG A 58 -7.90 6.39 -7.96
C ARG A 58 -6.82 7.16 -8.71
N CYS A 59 -5.61 6.62 -8.72
CA CYS A 59 -4.49 7.16 -9.47
C CYS A 59 -3.61 6.03 -10.01
N SER A 60 -2.66 6.38 -10.88
CA SER A 60 -1.68 5.41 -11.36
C SER A 60 -0.37 6.09 -11.70
N PHE A 61 0.48 6.27 -10.70
CA PHE A 61 1.82 6.79 -10.86
C PHE A 61 2.87 5.82 -10.26
N PRO A 62 4.09 5.81 -10.81
CA PRO A 62 5.23 5.14 -10.19
C PRO A 62 5.40 5.58 -8.73
N ALA A 63 5.66 4.62 -7.84
CA ALA A 63 5.88 4.93 -6.42
C ALA A 63 7.14 5.78 -6.18
N GLU A 64 8.13 5.72 -7.09
CA GLU A 64 9.35 6.55 -7.09
C GLU A 64 9.11 8.04 -7.31
N GLU A 65 7.93 8.45 -7.79
CA GLU A 65 7.58 9.87 -7.89
C GLU A 65 7.13 10.46 -6.55
N VAL A 66 6.82 9.61 -5.56
CA VAL A 66 6.31 10.01 -4.24
C VAL A 66 7.25 9.66 -3.12
N PHE A 67 7.84 8.47 -3.16
CA PHE A 67 8.69 7.94 -2.10
C PHE A 67 10.16 8.01 -2.48
N PHE A 68 11.00 8.27 -1.50
CA PHE A 68 12.44 8.14 -1.64
C PHE A 68 12.85 6.66 -1.78
N PRO A 69 14.02 6.36 -2.38
CA PRO A 69 14.48 4.99 -2.57
C PRO A 69 14.52 4.14 -1.29
N ASP A 70 14.91 4.72 -0.15
CA ASP A 70 14.95 4.02 1.13
C ASP A 70 13.55 3.70 1.68
N GLU A 71 12.58 4.59 1.45
CA GLU A 71 11.18 4.34 1.80
C GLU A 71 10.55 3.26 0.93
N LEU A 72 10.89 3.24 -0.36
CA LEU A 72 10.49 2.17 -1.27
C LEU A 72 11.01 0.82 -0.78
N GLU A 73 12.30 0.72 -0.45
CA GLU A 73 12.91 -0.51 0.08
C GLU A 73 12.19 -1.00 1.36
N ASP A 74 11.81 -0.08 2.25
CA ASP A 74 11.05 -0.41 3.46
C ASP A 74 9.62 -0.89 3.16
N LEU A 75 8.95 -0.25 2.18
CA LEU A 75 7.64 -0.67 1.69
C LEU A 75 7.69 -2.07 1.05
N GLU A 76 8.71 -2.40 0.25
CA GLU A 76 8.86 -3.73 -0.34
C GLU A 76 9.01 -4.78 0.76
N ARG A 77 9.85 -4.50 1.77
CA ARG A 77 10.04 -5.41 2.92
C ARG A 77 8.74 -5.63 3.68
N LYS A 78 7.94 -4.58 3.88
CA LYS A 78 6.63 -4.66 4.55
C LYS A 78 5.62 -5.45 3.73
N LEU A 79 5.58 -5.25 2.40
CA LEU A 79 4.75 -6.03 1.47
C LEU A 79 5.07 -7.53 1.55
N LEU A 80 6.36 -7.89 1.47
CA LEU A 80 6.80 -9.29 1.55
C LEU A 80 6.57 -9.91 2.93
N SER A 81 6.75 -9.12 4.00
CA SER A 81 6.50 -9.57 5.38
C SER A 81 5.02 -9.83 5.66
N ALA A 82 4.13 -9.08 5.01
CA ALA A 82 2.69 -9.27 5.15
C ALA A 82 2.23 -10.64 4.62
N MET A 83 2.77 -11.10 3.48
CA MET A 83 2.46 -12.45 2.97
C MET A 83 2.91 -13.55 3.93
N LYS A 84 4.07 -13.37 4.56
CA LYS A 84 4.66 -14.40 5.43
C LYS A 84 3.87 -14.62 6.72
N LYS A 85 3.08 -13.62 7.16
CA LYS A 85 2.18 -13.78 8.30
C LYS A 85 0.97 -14.65 7.99
N GLU A 86 0.50 -14.67 6.74
CA GLU A 86 -0.60 -15.54 6.33
C GLU A 86 -0.18 -17.03 6.31
N GLU A 87 1.10 -17.34 6.08
CA GLU A 87 1.60 -18.73 6.11
C GLU A 87 1.84 -19.30 7.53
N ASP A 88 2.02 -18.46 8.55
CA ASP A 88 2.35 -18.89 9.92
C ASP A 88 1.12 -19.00 10.86
N GLU A 89 -0.04 -18.44 10.48
CA GLU A 89 -1.30 -18.54 11.26
C GLU A 89 -2.13 -19.81 10.93
N GLU A 90 -1.64 -20.71 10.06
CA GLU A 90 -2.28 -22.00 9.71
C GLU A 90 -1.65 -23.24 10.38
N GLN A 91 -0.84 -23.11 11.45
CA GLN A 91 -0.28 -24.26 12.21
C GLN A 91 -0.86 -24.48 13.61
#